data_AF-Q5D966-F1
#
_entry.id   AF-Q5D966-F1
#
_cell.length_a   1.000
_cell.length_b   1.000
_cell.length_c   1.000
_cell.angle_alpha   90.00
_cell.angle_beta   90.00
_cell.angle_gamma   90.00
#
_symmetry.space_group_name_H-M   'P 1'
#
loop_
_entity.id
_entity.type
_entity.pdbx_description
1 polymer ?
#
loop_
_entity_poly.entity_id
_entity_poly.type
_entity_poly.pdbx_seq_one_letter_code
_entity_poly.pdbx_strand_id
1 'polypeptide(L)'
;MALLVYEVHPHIALLREICGETNEEFTFNGSDDENYLKSLDPKDWKNQDHYSVLGLKKKRYLASADDIRKAYRRKILNHHPDKRRSKGESVQDEKFDYFSCITIAYEILGNPTKRLAYDSVDPVVIDDSVPTISEIKSNFFSSLGEFFYRKSRWSKKQPTPHLGNSLTGIEEVFKFYEFWGDMILAVTTHI
;
A
#
# COMPACT_ATOMS: atom_id res chain seq x y z
N MET A 1 -26.18 37.58 10.42
CA MET A 1 -25.09 36.59 10.28
C MET A 1 -25.13 36.04 8.88
N ALA A 2 -24.13 36.35 8.04
CA ALA A 2 -24.03 35.76 6.72
C ALA A 2 -23.47 34.34 6.88
N LEU A 3 -24.25 33.33 6.48
CA LEU A 3 -23.70 31.99 6.26
C LEU A 3 -22.70 32.12 5.12
N LEU A 4 -21.40 32.04 5.42
CA LEU A 4 -20.38 31.86 4.40
C LEU A 4 -20.69 30.54 3.71
N VAL A 5 -21.30 30.62 2.53
CA VAL A 5 -21.49 29.47 1.65
C VAL A 5 -20.10 29.03 1.25
N TYR A 6 -19.63 27.95 1.86
CA TYR A 6 -18.30 27.42 1.62
C TYR A 6 -18.25 26.84 0.20
N GLU A 7 -17.55 27.51 -0.72
CA GLU A 7 -17.29 26.96 -2.05
C GLU A 7 -16.27 25.81 -1.92
N VAL A 8 -16.74 24.59 -2.21
CA VAL A 8 -15.94 23.38 -2.17
C VAL A 8 -14.77 23.50 -3.15
N HIS A 9 -13.52 23.32 -2.67
CA HIS A 9 -12.32 23.46 -3.51
C HIS A 9 -12.39 22.57 -4.77
N PRO A 10 -11.91 23.04 -5.94
CA PRO A 10 -12.10 22.40 -7.25
C PRO A 10 -11.68 20.92 -7.31
N HIS A 11 -10.66 20.53 -6.56
CA HIS A 11 -10.21 19.14 -6.54
C HIS A 11 -11.20 18.20 -5.81
N ILE A 12 -11.99 18.67 -4.83
CA ILE A 12 -13.02 17.88 -4.16
C ILE A 12 -14.26 17.75 -5.06
N ALA A 13 -14.64 18.82 -5.76
CA ALA A 13 -15.73 18.80 -6.73
C ALA A 13 -15.43 17.82 -7.88
N LEU A 14 -14.22 17.89 -8.44
CA LEU A 14 -13.73 16.97 -9.45
C LEU A 14 -13.66 15.52 -8.95
N LEU A 15 -13.27 15.30 -7.69
CA LEU A 15 -13.25 13.95 -7.10
C LEU A 15 -14.64 13.35 -6.94
N ARG A 16 -15.65 14.16 -6.57
CA ARG A 16 -17.05 13.70 -6.51
C ARG A 16 -17.60 13.33 -7.88
N GLU A 17 -17.30 14.16 -8.88
CA GLU A 17 -17.75 13.97 -10.26
C GLU A 17 -17.11 12.74 -10.94
N ILE A 18 -15.79 12.54 -10.76
CA ILE A 18 -15.07 11.35 -11.29
C ILE A 18 -15.56 10.05 -10.65
N CYS A 19 -16.07 10.08 -9.42
CA CYS A 19 -16.38 8.88 -8.67
C CYS A 19 -17.78 8.31 -8.88
N GLY A 20 -18.71 9.04 -9.51
CA GLY A 20 -20.10 8.58 -9.71
C GLY A 20 -20.69 8.00 -8.42
N GLU A 21 -21.05 8.87 -7.47
CA GLU A 21 -21.55 8.50 -6.14
C GLU A 21 -22.49 7.27 -6.17
N THR A 22 -21.99 6.15 -5.65
CA THR A 22 -22.83 5.11 -5.04
C THR A 22 -22.54 5.13 -3.55
N ASN A 23 -23.60 5.32 -2.76
CA ASN A 23 -23.59 5.32 -1.30
C ASN A 23 -23.27 3.91 -0.75
N GLU A 24 -22.09 3.39 -1.01
CA GLU A 24 -21.58 2.28 -0.22
C GLU A 24 -20.92 2.86 1.04
N GLU A 25 -21.69 2.87 2.13
CA GLU A 25 -21.17 3.01 3.48
C GLU A 25 -20.23 1.83 3.77
N PHE A 26 -18.96 1.97 3.41
CA PHE A 26 -17.91 1.10 3.93
C PHE A 26 -17.79 1.40 5.42
N THR A 27 -18.24 0.45 6.25
CA THR A 27 -18.14 0.53 7.71
C THR A 27 -16.69 0.72 8.11
N PHE A 28 -16.38 1.94 8.53
CA PHE A 28 -15.09 2.38 9.00
C PHE A 28 -15.03 2.08 10.51
N ASN A 29 -13.99 1.39 10.99
CA ASN A 29 -13.67 1.39 12.42
C ASN A 29 -13.14 2.79 12.77
N GLY A 30 -14.06 3.74 12.94
CA GLY A 30 -13.77 5.17 12.77
C GLY A 30 -13.13 5.89 13.94
N SER A 31 -13.02 5.28 15.11
CA SER A 31 -12.35 5.90 16.25
C SER A 31 -10.83 5.82 16.15
N ASP A 32 -10.30 4.65 15.79
CA ASP A 32 -8.88 4.35 15.98
C ASP A 32 -8.03 4.98 14.89
N ASP A 33 -8.52 4.97 13.65
CA ASP A 33 -7.87 5.61 12.51
C ASP A 33 -7.80 7.13 12.65
N GLU A 34 -8.83 7.77 13.22
CA GLU A 34 -8.86 9.24 13.40
C GLU A 34 -7.86 9.70 14.46
N ASN A 35 -7.82 9.00 15.60
CA ASN A 35 -6.88 9.31 16.67
C ASN A 35 -5.44 9.08 16.20
N TYR A 36 -5.19 8.01 15.45
CA TYR A 36 -3.90 7.77 14.83
C TYR A 36 -3.48 8.92 13.91
N LEU A 37 -4.34 9.34 12.97
CA LEU A 37 -4.02 10.43 12.05
C LEU A 37 -3.72 11.74 12.77
N LYS A 38 -4.53 12.11 13.78
CA LYS A 38 -4.32 13.33 14.57
C LYS A 38 -3.02 13.31 15.39
N SER A 39 -2.48 12.11 15.68
CA SER A 39 -1.22 11.95 16.42
C SER A 39 0.03 12.10 15.55
N LEU A 40 -0.11 12.14 14.22
CA LEU A 40 1.03 12.20 13.31
C LEU A 40 1.68 13.59 13.28
N ASP A 41 3.01 13.61 13.29
CA ASP A 41 3.80 14.82 13.01
C ASP A 41 4.16 14.87 11.51
N PRO A 42 3.69 15.86 10.74
CA PRO A 42 4.03 16.01 9.32
C PRO A 42 5.52 16.13 9.04
N LYS A 43 6.34 16.57 10.00
CA LYS A 43 7.80 16.66 9.84
C LYS A 43 8.48 15.29 9.88
N ASP A 44 7.87 14.31 10.54
CA ASP A 44 8.40 12.96 10.70
C ASP A 44 7.82 11.96 9.68
N TRP A 45 7.31 12.45 8.55
CA TRP A 45 6.65 11.61 7.54
C TRP A 45 7.49 10.42 7.05
N LYS A 46 8.83 10.56 7.05
CA LYS A 46 9.76 9.51 6.58
C LYS A 46 9.70 8.24 7.42
N ASN A 47 9.38 8.36 8.71
CA ASN A 47 9.32 7.24 9.64
C ASN A 47 7.89 6.73 9.84
N GLN A 48 6.91 7.31 9.15
CA GLN A 48 5.51 6.90 9.25
C GLN A 48 5.22 5.66 8.41
N ASP A 49 4.28 4.85 8.90
CA ASP A 49 3.73 3.75 8.11
C ASP A 49 2.69 4.29 7.13
N HIS A 50 3.10 4.52 5.87
CA HIS A 50 2.22 5.08 4.85
C HIS A 50 1.01 4.19 4.53
N TYR A 51 1.11 2.87 4.72
CA TYR A 51 -0.06 2.00 4.57
C TYR A 51 -1.03 2.22 5.73
N SER A 52 -0.54 2.36 6.96
CA SER A 52 -1.39 2.73 8.10
C SER A 52 -2.05 4.09 7.93
N VAL A 53 -1.32 5.09 7.40
CA VAL A 53 -1.88 6.43 7.09
C VAL A 53 -3.06 6.34 6.12
N LEU A 54 -2.98 5.48 5.10
CA LEU A 54 -4.09 5.24 4.17
C LEU A 54 -5.15 4.25 4.67
N GLY A 55 -5.00 3.68 5.87
CA GLY A 55 -5.91 2.64 6.40
C GLY A 55 -5.76 1.29 5.70
N LEU A 56 -4.59 1.02 5.12
CA LEU A 56 -4.21 -0.19 4.40
C LEU A 56 -3.21 -1.07 5.19
N LYS A 57 -3.09 -0.85 6.51
CA LYS A 57 -2.17 -1.57 7.41
C LYS A 57 -2.21 -3.09 7.26
N LYS A 58 -3.38 -3.67 7.00
CA LYS A 58 -3.53 -5.13 6.82
C LYS A 58 -3.17 -5.61 5.41
N LYS A 59 -3.42 -4.79 4.38
CA LYS A 59 -3.17 -5.16 2.98
C LYS A 59 -1.70 -4.98 2.60
N ARG A 60 -1.05 -3.91 3.07
CA ARG A 60 0.37 -3.61 2.76
C ARG A 60 0.67 -3.75 1.26
N TYR A 61 1.79 -4.39 0.90
CA TYR A 61 2.20 -4.64 -0.49
C TYR A 61 1.17 -5.41 -1.33
N LEU A 62 0.25 -6.17 -0.71
CA LEU A 62 -0.84 -6.86 -1.41
C LEU A 62 -1.96 -5.91 -1.86
N ALA A 63 -1.96 -4.64 -1.41
CA ALA A 63 -2.92 -3.65 -1.87
C ALA A 63 -2.73 -3.37 -3.37
N SER A 64 -3.82 -3.45 -4.15
CA SER A 64 -3.80 -3.06 -5.56
C SER A 64 -3.63 -1.54 -5.72
N ALA A 65 -3.25 -1.07 -6.92
CA ALA A 65 -3.25 0.35 -7.24
C ALA A 65 -4.65 0.97 -7.01
N ASP A 66 -5.71 0.21 -7.28
CA ASP A 66 -7.09 0.63 -7.08
C ASP A 66 -7.45 0.75 -5.60
N ASP A 67 -6.98 -0.17 -4.76
CA ASP A 67 -7.14 -0.08 -3.31
C ASP A 67 -6.50 1.20 -2.75
N ILE A 68 -5.29 1.53 -3.20
CA ILE A 68 -4.56 2.73 -2.79
C ILE A 68 -5.30 3.99 -3.24
N ARG A 69 -5.74 4.04 -4.50
CA ARG A 69 -6.53 5.16 -5.03
C ARG A 69 -7.83 5.35 -4.27
N LYS A 70 -8.58 4.27 -4.01
CA LYS A 70 -9.83 4.30 -3.25
C LYS A 70 -9.59 4.77 -1.81
N ALA A 71 -8.55 4.24 -1.16
CA ALA A 71 -8.19 4.62 0.21
C ALA A 71 -7.84 6.10 0.33
N TYR A 72 -6.99 6.60 -0.57
CA TYR A 72 -6.64 8.01 -0.62
C TYR A 72 -7.86 8.91 -0.83
N ARG A 73 -8.73 8.58 -1.80
CA ARG A 73 -9.96 9.34 -2.04
C ARG A 73 -10.84 9.44 -0.80
N ARG A 74 -11.05 8.33 -0.08
CA ARG A 74 -11.80 8.33 1.18
C ARG A 74 -11.15 9.23 2.24
N LYS A 75 -9.82 9.18 2.39
CA LYS A 75 -9.10 10.01 3.36
C LYS A 75 -9.22 11.50 3.00
N ILE A 76 -9.10 11.86 1.72
CA ILE A 76 -9.32 13.25 1.27
C ILE A 76 -10.74 13.71 1.60
N LEU A 77 -11.76 12.93 1.25
CA LEU A 77 -13.15 13.32 1.51
C LEU A 77 -13.50 13.47 2.98
N ASN A 78 -12.77 12.80 3.89
CA ASN A 78 -13.05 12.85 5.33
C ASN A 78 -12.20 13.88 6.08
N HIS A 79 -10.95 14.06 5.69
CA HIS A 79 -9.96 14.83 6.45
C HIS A 79 -9.53 16.14 5.78
N HIS A 80 -10.11 16.52 4.63
CA HIS A 80 -9.75 17.77 3.98
C HIS A 80 -9.94 18.98 4.93
N PRO A 81 -8.97 19.92 4.96
CA PRO A 81 -9.04 21.12 5.81
C PRO A 81 -10.36 21.86 5.67
N ASP A 82 -10.83 22.07 4.43
CA ASP A 82 -12.15 22.61 4.08
C ASP A 82 -13.31 22.01 4.86
N LYS A 83 -13.48 20.68 4.76
CA LYS A 83 -14.59 19.97 5.39
C LYS A 83 -14.50 20.04 6.91
N ARG A 84 -13.28 20.02 7.46
CA ARG A 84 -13.02 20.15 8.90
C ARG A 84 -13.32 21.57 9.40
N ARG A 85 -12.95 22.61 8.66
CA ARG A 85 -13.31 24.00 8.95
C ARG A 85 -14.82 24.19 8.95
N SER A 86 -15.56 23.59 8.00
CA SER A 86 -17.03 23.61 7.99
C SER A 86 -17.67 22.92 9.21
N LYS A 87 -16.96 21.98 9.85
CA LYS A 87 -17.37 21.34 11.12
C LYS A 87 -16.94 22.10 12.37
N GLY A 88 -16.26 23.24 12.23
CA GLY A 88 -15.77 24.05 13.35
C GLY A 88 -14.47 23.55 13.99
N GLU A 89 -13.73 22.65 13.34
CA GLU A 89 -12.43 22.20 13.84
C GLU A 89 -11.35 23.28 13.62
N SER A 90 -10.46 23.47 14.61
CA SER A 90 -9.25 24.27 14.44
C SER A 90 -8.26 23.53 13.54
N VAL A 91 -8.05 24.04 12.34
CA VAL A 91 -7.12 23.47 11.36
C VAL A 91 -5.87 24.34 11.30
N GLN A 92 -4.70 23.75 11.53
CA GLN A 92 -3.42 24.43 11.33
C GLN A 92 -3.15 24.67 9.84
N ASP A 93 -2.11 25.44 9.51
CA ASP A 93 -1.64 25.55 8.12
C ASP A 93 -1.45 24.15 7.53
N GLU A 94 -1.87 23.96 6.27
CA GLU A 94 -1.94 22.64 5.63
C GLU A 94 -0.61 21.88 5.65
N LYS A 95 0.52 22.60 5.62
CA LYS A 95 1.88 22.06 5.72
C LYS A 95 2.22 21.43 7.08
N PHE A 96 1.52 21.83 8.14
CA PHE A 96 1.75 21.40 9.52
C PHE A 96 0.58 20.57 10.08
N ASP A 97 -0.42 20.29 9.27
CA ASP A 97 -1.54 19.43 9.63
C ASP A 97 -1.32 17.99 9.13
N TYR A 98 -1.89 17.01 9.85
CA TYR A 98 -1.80 15.59 9.50
C TYR A 98 -2.36 15.27 8.10
N PHE A 99 -3.16 16.16 7.51
CA PHE A 99 -3.57 16.06 6.11
C PHE A 99 -2.38 15.96 5.15
N SER A 100 -1.27 16.65 5.44
CA SER A 100 -0.02 16.50 4.66
C SER A 100 0.55 15.08 4.74
N CYS A 101 0.38 14.37 5.85
CA CYS A 101 0.81 12.96 5.95
C CYS A 101 0.03 12.08 4.98
N ILE A 102 -1.27 12.34 4.79
CA ILE A 102 -2.15 11.59 3.89
C ILE A 102 -1.71 11.80 2.43
N THR A 103 -1.39 13.03 2.03
CA THR A 103 -0.94 13.34 0.67
C THR A 103 0.43 12.73 0.37
N ILE A 104 1.38 12.83 1.30
CA ILE A 104 2.71 12.21 1.20
C ILE A 104 2.59 10.68 1.09
N ALA A 105 1.76 10.06 1.92
CA ALA A 105 1.54 8.61 1.88
C ALA A 105 1.04 8.14 0.49
N TYR A 106 0.13 8.90 -0.13
CA TYR A 106 -0.32 8.61 -1.50
C TYR A 106 0.74 8.92 -2.56
N GLU A 107 1.56 9.96 -2.39
CA GLU A 107 2.66 10.24 -3.31
C GLU A 107 3.67 9.08 -3.39
N ILE A 108 3.92 8.43 -2.25
CA ILE A 108 4.85 7.31 -2.14
C ILE A 108 4.19 6.01 -2.62
N LEU A 109 3.02 5.66 -2.09
CA LEU A 109 2.36 4.39 -2.39
C LEU A 109 1.65 4.38 -3.75
N GLY A 110 1.21 5.55 -4.23
CA GLY A 110 0.53 5.68 -5.52
C GLY A 110 1.48 5.61 -6.72
N ASN A 111 2.78 5.86 -6.52
CA ASN A 111 3.79 5.71 -7.56
C ASN A 111 4.44 4.32 -7.47
N PRO A 112 4.38 3.47 -8.51
CA PRO A 112 4.91 2.11 -8.46
C PRO A 112 6.39 2.03 -8.07
N THR A 113 7.23 2.94 -8.58
CA THR A 113 8.66 2.96 -8.31
C THR A 113 8.95 3.38 -6.86
N LYS A 114 8.31 4.44 -6.38
CA LYS A 114 8.47 4.88 -4.98
C LYS A 114 7.92 3.85 -4.00
N ARG A 115 6.80 3.23 -4.34
CA ARG A 115 6.20 2.14 -3.55
C ARG A 115 7.14 0.95 -3.43
N LEU A 116 7.75 0.50 -4.52
CA LEU A 116 8.74 -0.58 -4.49
C LEU A 116 9.93 -0.24 -3.58
N ALA A 117 10.45 0.98 -3.67
CA ALA A 117 11.54 1.44 -2.79
C ALA A 117 11.10 1.46 -1.32
N TYR A 118 9.89 1.91 -1.02
CA TYR A 118 9.33 1.89 0.33
C TYR A 118 9.15 0.46 0.86
N ASP A 119 8.54 -0.42 0.07
CA ASP A 119 8.29 -1.82 0.43
C ASP A 119 9.60 -2.61 0.67
N SER A 120 10.73 -2.16 0.09
CA SER A 120 12.05 -2.82 0.25
C SER A 120 12.71 -2.58 1.60
N VAL A 121 12.25 -1.60 2.36
CA VAL A 121 12.76 -1.26 3.68
C VAL A 121 11.69 -1.39 4.77
N ASP A 122 10.50 -1.88 4.44
CA ASP A 122 9.38 -2.02 5.38
C ASP A 122 9.61 -3.16 6.40
N PRO A 123 9.93 -2.85 7.67
CA PRO A 123 10.31 -3.87 8.65
C PRO A 123 9.16 -4.79 9.05
N VAL A 124 7.90 -4.42 8.78
CA VAL A 124 6.73 -5.23 9.10
C VAL A 124 6.47 -6.30 8.03
N VAL A 125 6.97 -6.07 6.81
CA VAL A 125 6.73 -6.93 5.64
C VAL A 125 7.98 -7.74 5.29
N ILE A 126 9.16 -7.26 5.66
CA ILE A 126 10.43 -7.96 5.44
C ILE A 126 10.52 -9.14 6.41
N ASP A 127 9.87 -10.24 6.06
CA ASP A 127 10.36 -11.56 6.42
C ASP A 127 11.27 -12.05 5.28
N ASP A 128 12.52 -11.60 5.33
CA ASP A 128 13.57 -12.06 4.42
C ASP A 128 14.21 -13.37 4.88
N SER A 129 13.60 -14.07 5.84
CA SER A 129 14.07 -15.39 6.27
C SER A 129 14.15 -16.34 5.06
N VAL A 130 15.31 -16.95 4.91
CA VAL A 130 15.48 -18.05 3.98
C VAL A 130 15.14 -19.32 4.77
N PRO A 131 14.25 -20.19 4.27
CA PRO A 131 13.92 -21.42 4.96
C PRO A 131 15.19 -22.27 5.14
N THR A 132 15.33 -22.84 6.33
CA THR A 132 16.46 -23.69 6.68
C THR A 132 16.40 -25.02 5.94
N ILE A 133 17.54 -25.70 5.83
CA ILE A 133 17.62 -27.04 5.22
C ILE A 133 16.66 -28.02 5.92
N SER A 134 16.47 -27.88 7.23
CA SER A 134 15.56 -28.73 8.01
C SER A 134 14.09 -28.51 7.61
N GLU A 135 13.66 -27.25 7.47
CA GLU A 135 12.30 -26.88 7.05
C GLU A 135 12.03 -27.31 5.60
N ILE A 136 13.01 -27.13 4.71
CA ILE A 136 12.91 -27.58 3.32
C ILE A 136 12.77 -29.11 3.26
N LYS A 137 13.51 -29.84 4.10
CA LYS A 137 13.41 -31.31 4.15
C LYS A 137 12.09 -31.80 4.73
N SER A 138 11.50 -31.07 5.68
CA SER A 138 10.23 -31.46 6.30
C SER A 138 9.03 -31.15 5.40
N ASN A 139 9.01 -29.99 4.74
CA ASN A 139 7.90 -29.58 3.88
C ASN A 139 8.36 -28.70 2.70
N PHE A 140 9.07 -29.32 1.76
CA PHE A 140 9.67 -28.68 0.58
C PHE A 140 8.75 -27.68 -0.12
N PHE A 141 7.55 -28.11 -0.51
CA PHE A 141 6.63 -27.28 -1.30
C PHE A 141 6.04 -26.12 -0.49
N SER A 142 5.76 -26.31 0.79
CA SER A 142 5.25 -25.24 1.64
C SER A 142 6.33 -24.20 1.91
N SER A 143 7.50 -24.63 2.40
CA SER A 143 8.58 -23.73 2.80
C SER A 143 9.14 -22.95 1.61
N LEU A 144 9.47 -23.63 0.51
CA LEU A 144 9.97 -22.95 -0.68
C LEU A 144 8.85 -22.24 -1.43
N GLY A 145 7.64 -22.81 -1.49
CA GLY A 145 6.51 -22.16 -2.15
C GLY A 145 6.17 -20.81 -1.54
N GLU A 146 6.12 -20.73 -0.21
CA GLU A 146 5.94 -19.47 0.50
C GLU A 146 7.11 -18.50 0.29
N PHE A 147 8.35 -19.01 0.35
CA PHE A 147 9.53 -18.20 0.06
C PHE A 147 9.46 -17.55 -1.33
N PHE A 148 9.22 -18.34 -2.39
CA PHE A 148 9.11 -17.84 -3.75
C PHE A 148 7.90 -16.94 -3.95
N TYR A 149 6.77 -17.25 -3.32
CA TYR A 149 5.60 -16.36 -3.33
C TYR A 149 5.94 -14.99 -2.73
N ARG A 150 6.61 -14.92 -1.58
CA ARG A 150 7.04 -13.64 -0.98
C ARG A 150 8.03 -12.89 -1.89
N LYS A 151 8.97 -13.60 -2.52
CA LYS A 151 9.97 -12.97 -3.41
C LYS A 151 9.38 -12.55 -4.76
N SER A 152 8.22 -13.09 -5.16
CA SER A 152 7.56 -12.77 -6.42
C SER A 152 7.23 -11.28 -6.56
N ARG A 153 7.02 -10.58 -5.42
CA ARG A 153 6.78 -9.14 -5.36
C ARG A 153 7.88 -8.30 -6.00
N TRP A 154 9.10 -8.82 -6.05
CA TRP A 154 10.25 -8.14 -6.63
C TRP A 154 10.36 -8.34 -8.14
N SER A 155 9.55 -9.24 -8.71
CA SER A 155 9.55 -9.45 -10.15
C SER A 155 8.72 -8.40 -10.88
N LYS A 156 9.31 -7.82 -11.92
CA LYS A 156 8.63 -6.94 -12.88
C LYS A 156 7.71 -7.73 -13.83
N LYS A 157 7.95 -9.03 -14.01
CA LYS A 157 7.18 -9.91 -14.90
C LYS A 157 6.16 -10.68 -14.06
N GLN A 158 4.87 -10.47 -14.35
CA GLN A 158 3.75 -11.14 -13.68
C GLN A 158 2.84 -11.81 -14.73
N PRO A 159 2.16 -12.93 -14.42
CA PRO A 159 2.21 -13.65 -13.15
C PRO A 159 3.50 -14.47 -13.00
N THR A 160 4.02 -14.56 -11.79
CA THR A 160 5.16 -15.44 -11.50
C THR A 160 4.73 -16.91 -11.43
N PRO A 161 5.47 -17.84 -12.04
CA PRO A 161 5.17 -19.27 -11.92
C PRO A 161 5.31 -19.73 -10.47
N HIS A 162 4.37 -20.56 -10.03
CA HIS A 162 4.41 -21.20 -8.72
C HIS A 162 5.30 -22.44 -8.74
N LEU A 163 5.86 -22.79 -7.57
CA LEU A 163 6.70 -23.98 -7.41
C LEU A 163 5.97 -25.29 -7.75
N GLY A 164 4.64 -25.30 -7.62
CA GLY A 164 3.81 -26.48 -7.87
C GLY A 164 3.77 -27.44 -6.68
N ASN A 165 3.57 -28.71 -6.98
CA ASN A 165 3.48 -29.82 -6.03
C ASN A 165 4.08 -31.11 -6.65
N SER A 166 3.93 -32.25 -5.97
CA SER A 166 4.49 -33.53 -6.40
C SER A 166 3.88 -34.09 -7.71
N LEU A 167 2.75 -33.55 -8.16
CA LEU A 167 2.05 -33.95 -9.38
C LEU A 167 2.25 -32.94 -10.53
N THR A 168 2.99 -31.86 -10.29
CA THR A 168 3.26 -30.83 -11.29
C THR A 168 4.06 -31.41 -12.46
N GLY A 169 3.58 -31.16 -13.69
CA GLY A 169 4.21 -31.66 -14.91
C GLY A 169 5.58 -31.03 -15.14
N ILE A 170 6.48 -31.79 -15.78
CA ILE A 170 7.87 -31.34 -15.99
C ILE A 170 7.99 -30.02 -16.76
N GLU A 171 7.05 -29.75 -17.67
CA GLU A 171 7.00 -28.49 -18.41
C GLU A 171 6.74 -27.28 -17.51
N GLU A 172 5.87 -27.41 -16.51
CA GLU A 172 5.59 -26.34 -15.54
C GLU A 172 6.79 -26.14 -14.60
N VAL A 173 7.46 -27.23 -14.23
CA VAL A 173 8.71 -27.19 -13.48
C VAL A 173 9.78 -26.42 -14.25
N PHE A 174 9.96 -26.70 -15.55
CA PHE A 174 10.92 -25.95 -16.37
C PHE A 174 10.57 -24.47 -16.49
N LYS A 175 9.30 -24.11 -16.70
CA LYS A 175 8.85 -22.71 -16.71
C LYS A 175 9.18 -22.00 -15.41
N PHE A 176 9.02 -22.69 -14.27
CA PHE A 176 9.42 -22.16 -12.97
C PHE A 176 10.93 -21.87 -12.92
N TYR A 177 11.77 -22.85 -13.25
CA TYR A 177 13.23 -22.67 -13.20
C TYR A 177 13.76 -21.63 -14.19
N GLU A 178 13.21 -21.57 -15.40
CA GLU A 178 13.57 -20.56 -16.40
C GLU A 178 13.28 -19.15 -15.89
N PHE A 179 12.06 -18.92 -15.40
CA PHE A 179 11.65 -17.61 -14.87
C PHE A 179 12.52 -17.16 -13.70
N TRP A 180 12.71 -18.03 -12.70
CA TRP A 180 13.44 -17.67 -11.49
C TRP A 180 14.95 -17.63 -11.72
N GLY A 181 15.47 -18.45 -12.64
CA GLY A 181 16.86 -18.36 -13.11
C GLY A 181 17.14 -17.01 -13.75
N ASP A 182 16.33 -16.60 -14.73
CA ASP A 182 16.43 -15.28 -15.36
C ASP A 182 16.33 -14.15 -14.35
N MET A 183 15.41 -14.25 -13.39
CA MET A 183 15.22 -13.23 -12.35
C MET A 183 16.46 -13.08 -11.47
N ILE A 184 17.06 -14.19 -11.03
CA ILE A 184 18.26 -14.19 -10.18
C ILE A 184 19.45 -13.65 -10.97
N LEU A 185 19.64 -14.11 -12.21
CA LEU A 185 20.70 -13.62 -13.09
C LEU A 185 20.60 -12.10 -13.32
N ALA A 186 19.41 -11.59 -13.61
CA ALA A 186 19.17 -10.16 -13.83
C ALA A 186 19.54 -9.29 -12.62
N VAL A 187 19.39 -9.81 -11.39
CA VAL A 187 19.81 -9.11 -10.16
C VAL A 187 21.34 -9.12 -10.03
N THR A 188 22.00 -10.21 -10.40
CA THR A 188 23.47 -10.34 -10.28
C THR A 188 24.26 -9.59 -11.36
N THR A 189 23.70 -9.37 -12.55
CA THR A 189 24.39 -8.68 -13.66
C THR A 189 24.35 -7.15 -13.58
N HIS A 190 23.60 -6.59 -12.64
CA HIS A 190 23.44 -5.14 -12.45
C HIS A 190 24.03 -4.64 -11.11
N ILE A 191 24.86 -5.47 -10.46
CA ILE A 191 25.74 -5.10 -9.33
C ILE A 191 27.17 -5.09 -9.85
#